data_AF-A0A5A7R743-F1
#
_entry.id   AF-A0A5A7R743-F1
#
_cell.length_a   1.000
_cell.length_b   1.000
_cell.length_c   1.000
_cell.angle_alpha   90.00
_cell.angle_beta   90.00
_cell.angle_gamma   90.00
#
_symmetry.space_group_name_H-M   'P 1'
#
loop_
_entity.id
_entity.type
_entity.pdbx_description
1 polymer ?
#
loop_
_entity_poly.entity_id
_entity_poly.type
_entity_poly.pdbx_seq_one_letter_code
_entity_poly.pdbx_strand_id
1 'polypeptide(L)'
;MGKQIADRISEVVEDESRKGDLLMLALSKLSFTRVSLYEEVDHQPKRLWKEAAMGRRPARCYRQIKNKPYPKSRYCRGVPDPKIRIYDVGMKKKGVDEFPFCVHLVSWEKENVSSEALEASRIACNKYMTKFSGKDTFHLRVRVHPFHVLRINKMLSCAGADRLQTGMRGAFGKPQGTCARVAIGQVLLSVRCKDGNSHHAQEALRRAKFKFPGRQKIIVSRKWGFTKYNRTDYLKWKSENRIVSDGVNAKLLGCHGPLADRKPGRAFISGPVQG
;
A
#
# COMPACT_ATOMS: atom_id res chain seq x y z
N MET A 1 -56.70 -39.06 21.71
CA MET A 1 -56.89 -37.68 21.18
C MET A 1 -55.66 -37.10 20.47
N GLY A 2 -54.48 -37.75 20.45
CA GLY A 2 -53.28 -37.27 19.74
C GLY A 2 -53.01 -37.85 18.34
N LYS A 3 -53.71 -38.93 17.91
CA LYS A 3 -53.53 -39.52 16.55
C LYS A 3 -54.25 -38.72 15.46
N GLN A 4 -55.43 -38.17 15.74
CA GLN A 4 -56.23 -37.41 14.75
C GLN A 4 -55.64 -36.05 14.33
N ILE A 5 -54.70 -35.48 15.09
CA ILE A 5 -54.02 -34.21 14.74
C ILE A 5 -52.75 -34.47 13.92
N ALA A 6 -52.07 -35.60 14.16
CA ALA A 6 -50.90 -36.01 13.36
C ALA A 6 -51.32 -36.39 11.92
N ASP A 7 -52.43 -37.10 11.75
CA ASP A 7 -52.92 -37.52 10.43
C ASP A 7 -53.36 -36.33 9.55
N ARG A 8 -53.86 -35.24 10.17
CA ARG A 8 -54.24 -34.00 9.46
C ARG A 8 -53.05 -33.14 9.03
N ILE A 9 -51.88 -33.29 9.65
CA ILE A 9 -50.67 -32.54 9.25
C ILE A 9 -49.94 -33.30 8.13
N SER A 10 -49.96 -34.63 8.13
CA SER A 10 -49.39 -35.43 7.02
C SER A 10 -50.18 -35.28 5.71
N GLU A 11 -51.51 -35.17 5.75
CA GLU A 11 -52.31 -34.93 4.54
C GLU A 11 -52.01 -33.57 3.88
N VAL A 12 -51.74 -32.52 4.67
CA VAL A 12 -51.40 -31.18 4.15
C VAL A 12 -49.99 -31.14 3.56
N VAL A 13 -49.05 -31.92 4.12
CA VAL A 13 -47.67 -32.00 3.63
C VAL A 13 -47.56 -32.84 2.35
N GLU A 14 -48.38 -33.89 2.19
CA GLU A 14 -48.45 -34.66 0.94
C GLU A 14 -49.10 -33.89 -0.23
N ASP A 15 -50.03 -32.97 0.06
CA ASP A 15 -50.73 -32.17 -0.96
C ASP A 15 -49.87 -31.02 -1.53
N GLU A 16 -48.93 -30.47 -0.75
CA GLU A 16 -47.94 -29.50 -1.26
C GLU A 16 -46.83 -30.16 -2.08
N SER A 17 -46.44 -31.40 -1.74
CA SER A 17 -45.45 -32.16 -2.52
C SER A 17 -45.97 -32.51 -3.93
N ARG A 18 -47.27 -32.78 -4.07
CA ARG A 18 -47.89 -33.10 -5.38
C ARG A 18 -48.06 -31.89 -6.30
N LYS A 19 -48.16 -30.67 -5.75
CA LYS A 19 -48.17 -29.41 -6.55
C LYS A 19 -46.77 -29.02 -7.07
N GLY A 20 -45.70 -29.40 -6.37
CA GLY A 20 -44.31 -29.18 -6.82
C GLY A 20 -43.95 -30.02 -8.04
N ASP A 21 -44.38 -31.28 -8.07
CA ASP A 21 -44.00 -32.22 -9.13
C ASP A 21 -44.80 -32.05 -10.43
N LEU A 22 -46.05 -31.59 -10.35
CA LEU A 22 -46.86 -31.24 -11.53
C LEU A 22 -46.37 -29.97 -12.24
N LEU A 23 -45.79 -29.02 -11.50
CA LEU A 23 -45.19 -27.82 -12.10
C LEU A 23 -43.87 -28.16 -12.83
N MET A 24 -43.12 -29.14 -12.32
CA MET A 24 -41.87 -29.59 -12.92
C MET A 24 -42.09 -30.45 -14.18
N LEU A 25 -43.20 -31.19 -14.27
CA LEU A 25 -43.54 -31.98 -15.45
C LEU A 25 -44.28 -31.18 -16.54
N ALA A 26 -44.99 -30.11 -16.18
CA ALA A 26 -45.66 -29.22 -17.14
C ALA A 26 -44.67 -28.27 -17.85
N LEU A 27 -43.54 -27.97 -17.22
CA LEU A 27 -42.48 -27.16 -17.84
C LEU A 27 -41.58 -27.94 -18.81
N SER A 28 -41.67 -29.28 -18.85
CA SER A 28 -40.84 -30.12 -19.72
C SER A 28 -41.47 -30.47 -21.07
N LYS A 29 -42.67 -29.96 -21.40
CA LYS A 29 -43.41 -30.30 -22.64
C LYS A 29 -44.07 -29.12 -23.38
N LEU A 30 -43.70 -27.88 -23.08
CA LEU A 30 -44.06 -26.73 -23.91
C LEU A 30 -42.90 -26.34 -24.82
N SER A 31 -42.95 -26.91 -26.02
CA SER A 31 -42.39 -26.43 -27.29
C SER A 31 -41.82 -24.99 -27.27
N PHE A 32 -40.51 -24.89 -27.14
CA PHE A 32 -39.62 -24.56 -28.27
C PHE A 32 -40.09 -23.47 -29.25
N THR A 33 -40.36 -22.25 -28.78
CA THR A 33 -40.24 -21.02 -29.60
C THR A 33 -39.73 -19.86 -28.76
N ARG A 34 -38.45 -19.89 -28.38
CA ARG A 34 -37.73 -18.68 -27.98
C ARG A 34 -36.24 -18.85 -28.20
N VAL A 35 -35.78 -18.24 -29.29
CA VAL A 35 -34.44 -17.73 -29.57
C VAL A 35 -33.47 -17.89 -28.39
N SER A 36 -32.74 -19.00 -28.39
CA SER A 36 -31.52 -19.18 -27.60
C SER A 36 -30.32 -18.80 -28.47
N LEU A 37 -29.96 -17.51 -28.47
CA LEU A 37 -28.57 -17.14 -28.65
C LEU A 37 -27.86 -17.47 -27.33
N TYR A 38 -27.52 -18.74 -27.15
CA TYR A 38 -26.54 -19.19 -26.17
C TYR A 38 -25.38 -19.73 -26.97
N GLU A 39 -24.43 -18.86 -27.29
CA GLU A 39 -23.07 -19.30 -27.57
C GLU A 39 -22.57 -20.01 -26.31
N GLU A 40 -22.16 -21.27 -26.46
CA GLU A 40 -21.38 -22.00 -25.48
C GLU A 40 -20.10 -21.22 -25.20
N VAL A 41 -20.13 -20.38 -24.16
CA VAL A 41 -18.89 -19.79 -23.64
C VAL A 41 -18.28 -20.81 -22.69
N ASP A 42 -17.46 -21.68 -23.27
CA ASP A 42 -16.44 -22.47 -22.57
C ASP A 42 -15.61 -21.54 -21.66
N HIS A 43 -16.06 -21.34 -20.43
CA HIS A 43 -15.27 -20.70 -19.37
C HIS A 43 -14.40 -21.76 -18.70
N GLN A 44 -13.53 -22.37 -19.53
CA GLN A 44 -12.20 -22.72 -19.05
C GLN A 44 -11.68 -21.49 -18.30
N PRO A 45 -11.26 -21.56 -17.02
CA PRO A 45 -10.43 -20.52 -16.46
C PRO A 45 -9.14 -20.58 -17.25
N LYS A 46 -9.09 -19.88 -18.38
CA LYS A 46 -7.89 -19.65 -19.15
C LYS A 46 -6.95 -19.09 -18.12
N ARG A 47 -5.98 -19.91 -17.72
CA ARG A 47 -4.71 -19.53 -17.13
C ARG A 47 -4.01 -18.65 -18.16
N LEU A 48 -4.60 -17.50 -18.46
CA LEU A 48 -3.99 -16.35 -19.08
C LEU A 48 -3.19 -15.68 -17.97
N TRP A 49 -2.22 -16.43 -17.45
CA TRP A 49 -0.90 -15.85 -17.22
C TRP A 49 -0.40 -15.52 -18.62
N LYS A 50 -0.97 -14.47 -19.23
CA LYS A 50 -0.34 -13.75 -20.31
C LYS A 50 1.02 -13.44 -19.74
N GLU A 51 2.02 -14.16 -20.23
CA GLU A 51 3.41 -13.87 -19.99
C GLU A 51 3.58 -12.43 -20.44
N ALA A 52 3.40 -11.51 -19.50
CA ALA A 52 3.78 -10.13 -19.70
C ALA A 52 5.27 -10.24 -19.95
N ALA A 53 5.66 -10.13 -21.22
CA ALA A 53 7.04 -10.16 -21.68
C ALA A 53 7.78 -9.05 -20.93
N MET A 54 8.39 -9.42 -19.80
CA MET A 54 9.07 -8.48 -18.94
C MET A 54 10.42 -8.20 -19.60
N GLY A 55 10.53 -7.10 -20.34
CA GLY A 55 11.81 -6.56 -20.82
C GLY A 55 12.79 -6.17 -19.68
N ARG A 56 12.40 -6.42 -18.42
CA ARG A 56 13.17 -6.17 -17.19
C ARG A 56 13.43 -7.47 -16.46
N ARG A 57 14.62 -7.60 -15.88
CA ARG A 57 14.97 -8.77 -15.05
C ARG A 57 14.00 -8.92 -13.87
N PRO A 58 13.65 -10.17 -13.50
CA PRO A 58 12.80 -10.42 -12.35
C PRO A 58 13.45 -9.89 -11.05
N ALA A 59 12.63 -9.40 -10.13
CA ALA A 59 13.10 -8.76 -8.89
C ALA A 59 13.95 -9.68 -8.00
N ARG A 60 13.85 -11.01 -8.17
CA ARG A 60 14.69 -12.00 -7.47
C ARG A 60 16.19 -11.74 -7.64
N CYS A 61 16.62 -11.23 -8.79
CA CYS A 61 18.03 -10.93 -9.07
C CYS A 61 18.59 -9.80 -8.18
N TYR A 62 17.73 -8.90 -7.73
CA TYR A 62 18.13 -7.67 -7.02
C TYR A 62 17.67 -7.64 -5.57
N ARG A 63 16.82 -8.58 -5.12
CA ARG A 63 16.20 -8.58 -3.78
C ARG A 63 17.22 -8.50 -2.64
N GLN A 64 18.28 -9.30 -2.69
CA GLN A 64 19.26 -9.33 -1.61
C GLN A 64 20.24 -8.16 -1.70
N ILE A 65 20.50 -7.53 -0.56
CA ILE A 65 21.51 -6.48 -0.44
C ILE A 65 22.90 -7.15 -0.36
N LYS A 66 23.63 -7.17 -1.48
CA LYS A 66 24.98 -7.78 -1.57
C LYS A 66 26.09 -6.73 -1.69
N ASN A 67 25.85 -5.69 -2.47
CA ASN A 67 26.87 -4.70 -2.84
C ASN A 67 26.89 -3.49 -1.89
N LYS A 68 27.96 -2.70 -1.96
CA LYS A 68 28.01 -1.37 -1.33
C LYS A 68 26.95 -0.44 -1.94
N PRO A 69 26.44 0.56 -1.20
CA PRO A 69 25.52 1.55 -1.75
C PRO A 69 26.12 2.25 -2.97
N TYR A 70 25.35 2.28 -4.06
CA TYR A 70 25.77 2.88 -5.33
C TYR A 70 24.72 3.91 -5.76
N PRO A 71 24.88 5.19 -5.41
CA PRO A 71 23.91 6.24 -5.72
C PRO A 71 24.16 6.90 -7.08
N LYS A 72 23.14 7.61 -7.58
CA LYS A 72 23.30 8.56 -8.70
C LYS A 72 24.30 9.64 -8.25
N SER A 73 25.40 9.79 -8.99
CA SER A 73 26.54 10.64 -8.63
C SER A 73 27.29 11.10 -9.87
N ARG A 74 28.29 11.97 -9.72
CA ARG A 74 29.17 12.43 -10.83
C ARG A 74 29.86 11.29 -11.59
N TYR A 75 30.09 10.16 -10.90
CA TYR A 75 30.72 8.95 -11.44
C TYR A 75 29.70 7.98 -12.05
N CYS A 76 28.48 7.91 -11.51
CA CYS A 76 27.40 7.08 -12.05
C CYS A 76 26.45 7.91 -12.93
N ARG A 77 26.82 8.09 -14.20
CA ARG A 77 26.04 8.81 -15.21
C ARG A 77 25.05 7.88 -15.92
N GLY A 78 24.05 8.46 -16.59
CA GLY A 78 23.05 7.70 -17.37
C GLY A 78 22.07 6.88 -16.52
N VAL A 79 21.90 7.23 -15.25
CA VAL A 79 20.94 6.56 -14.35
C VAL A 79 19.52 6.95 -14.72
N PRO A 80 18.63 5.98 -14.99
CA PRO A 80 17.23 6.28 -15.27
C PRO A 80 16.53 6.80 -14.02
N ASP A 81 15.55 7.67 -14.20
CA ASP A 81 14.79 8.22 -13.10
C ASP A 81 13.89 7.15 -12.43
N PRO A 82 13.70 7.22 -11.11
CA PRO A 82 12.87 6.26 -10.38
C PRO A 82 11.42 6.29 -10.86
N LYS A 83 10.76 5.13 -10.87
CA LYS A 83 9.37 5.05 -11.30
C LYS A 83 8.43 5.80 -10.34
N ILE A 84 8.71 5.73 -9.04
CA ILE A 84 8.02 6.55 -8.04
C ILE A 84 8.49 8.01 -8.12
N ARG A 85 7.56 8.90 -8.47
CA ARG A 85 7.79 10.36 -8.51
C ARG A 85 7.11 11.10 -7.38
N ILE A 86 6.03 10.54 -6.83
CA ILE A 86 5.20 11.17 -5.82
C ILE A 86 5.28 10.34 -4.54
N TYR A 87 5.78 10.94 -3.45
CA TYR A 87 5.94 10.26 -2.16
C TYR A 87 4.76 10.54 -1.21
N ASP A 88 4.15 11.71 -1.32
CA ASP A 88 3.01 12.12 -0.50
C ASP A 88 1.73 12.20 -1.34
N VAL A 89 0.66 11.59 -0.85
CA VAL A 89 -0.64 11.45 -1.54
C VAL A 89 -1.78 11.72 -0.57
N GLY A 90 -2.91 12.21 -1.09
CA GLY A 90 -4.05 12.65 -0.28
C GLY A 90 -3.83 14.06 0.25
N MET A 91 -4.33 14.33 1.46
CA MET A 91 -4.32 15.66 2.07
C MET A 91 -3.00 15.99 2.77
N LYS A 92 -1.98 16.23 1.95
CA LYS A 92 -0.63 16.63 2.40
C LYS A 92 -0.55 18.02 3.02
N LYS A 93 -1.46 18.93 2.67
CA LYS A 93 -1.50 20.32 3.21
C LYS A 93 -2.25 20.44 4.54
N LYS A 94 -3.04 19.42 4.93
CA LYS A 94 -3.81 19.48 6.17
C LYS A 94 -2.88 19.45 7.38
N GLY A 95 -3.25 20.25 8.38
CA GLY A 95 -2.50 20.42 9.62
C GLY A 95 -2.30 19.11 10.39
N VAL A 96 -1.45 19.17 11.40
CA VAL A 96 -1.13 18.06 12.29
C VAL A 96 -2.35 17.56 13.09
N ASP A 97 -3.27 18.45 13.43
CA ASP A 97 -4.42 18.14 14.30
C ASP A 97 -5.55 17.36 13.63
N GLU A 98 -5.65 17.43 12.29
CA GLU A 98 -6.76 16.83 11.54
C GLU A 98 -6.71 15.30 11.51
N PHE A 99 -5.50 14.73 11.54
CA PHE A 99 -5.26 13.31 11.35
C PHE A 99 -4.47 12.71 12.53
N PRO A 100 -5.16 12.34 13.63
CA PRO A 100 -4.52 11.79 14.82
C PRO A 100 -4.05 10.34 14.65
N PHE A 101 -4.77 9.54 13.87
CA PHE A 101 -4.48 8.12 13.73
C PHE A 101 -3.36 7.89 12.73
N CYS A 102 -2.46 6.94 13.02
CA CYS A 102 -1.41 6.55 12.09
C CYS A 102 -1.17 5.04 12.05
N VAL A 103 -1.00 4.51 10.84
CA VAL A 103 -0.61 3.12 10.60
C VAL A 103 0.63 3.09 9.72
N HIS A 104 1.55 2.21 10.07
CA HIS A 104 2.81 1.99 9.36
C HIS A 104 2.84 0.60 8.74
N LEU A 105 3.38 0.52 7.53
CA LEU A 105 3.81 -0.74 6.93
C LEU A 105 5.32 -0.84 7.10
N VAL A 106 5.77 -1.89 7.77
CA VAL A 106 7.16 -2.08 8.19
C VAL A 106 7.74 -3.32 7.52
N SER A 107 8.98 -3.22 7.04
CA SER A 107 9.71 -4.38 6.53
C SER A 107 10.23 -5.24 7.68
N TRP A 108 10.03 -6.55 7.61
CA TRP A 108 10.60 -7.52 8.55
C TRP A 108 11.82 -8.25 7.97
N GLU A 109 12.29 -7.80 6.81
CA GLU A 109 13.45 -8.34 6.11
C GLU A 109 14.40 -7.23 5.67
N LYS A 110 15.67 -7.59 5.52
CA LYS A 110 16.71 -6.72 4.95
C LYS A 110 16.84 -6.99 3.46
N GLU A 111 16.26 -6.13 2.64
CA GLU A 111 16.17 -6.34 1.19
C GLU A 111 16.16 -5.03 0.40
N ASN A 112 16.38 -5.15 -0.90
CA ASN A 112 16.19 -4.09 -1.86
C ASN A 112 14.75 -4.10 -2.35
N VAL A 113 14.07 -2.99 -2.17
CA VAL A 113 12.74 -2.73 -2.70
C VAL A 113 12.86 -1.89 -3.97
N SER A 114 12.34 -2.38 -5.09
CA SER A 114 12.45 -1.66 -6.36
C SER A 114 11.57 -0.41 -6.40
N SER A 115 11.96 0.58 -7.21
CA SER A 115 11.15 1.81 -7.40
C SER A 115 9.76 1.52 -7.97
N GLU A 116 9.64 0.44 -8.73
CA GLU A 116 8.41 -0.07 -9.32
C GLU A 116 7.48 -0.66 -8.26
N ALA A 117 8.02 -1.43 -7.32
CA ALA A 117 7.26 -1.98 -6.20
C ALA A 117 6.72 -0.85 -5.31
N LEU A 118 7.53 0.19 -5.06
CA LEU A 118 7.10 1.37 -4.32
C LEU A 118 5.92 2.09 -5.00
N GLU A 119 6.01 2.30 -6.30
CA GLU A 119 4.94 2.96 -7.06
C GLU A 119 3.66 2.10 -7.11
N ALA A 120 3.80 0.80 -7.36
CA ALA A 120 2.67 -0.13 -7.36
C ALA A 120 1.98 -0.19 -6.00
N SER A 121 2.76 -0.21 -4.92
CA SER A 121 2.26 -0.21 -3.55
C SER A 121 1.56 1.11 -3.19
N ARG A 122 2.12 2.25 -3.61
CA ARG A 122 1.52 3.58 -3.43
C ARG A 122 0.17 3.67 -4.14
N ILE A 123 0.09 3.24 -5.40
CA ILE A 123 -1.14 3.24 -6.19
C ILE A 123 -2.20 2.34 -5.54
N ALA A 124 -1.82 1.12 -5.12
CA ALA A 124 -2.74 0.18 -4.48
C ALA A 124 -3.36 0.75 -3.20
N CYS A 125 -2.52 1.34 -2.33
CA CYS A 125 -2.99 1.98 -1.10
C CYS A 125 -3.89 3.18 -1.39
N ASN A 126 -3.48 4.05 -2.33
CA ASN A 126 -4.25 5.25 -2.67
C ASN A 126 -5.61 4.91 -3.27
N LYS A 127 -5.68 3.95 -4.20
CA LYS A 127 -6.93 3.53 -4.85
C LYS A 127 -7.94 2.99 -3.84
N TYR A 128 -7.48 2.19 -2.88
CA TYR A 128 -8.36 1.68 -1.83
C TYR A 128 -8.85 2.80 -0.91
N MET A 129 -7.94 3.62 -0.37
CA MET A 129 -8.32 4.70 0.55
C MET A 129 -9.25 5.72 -0.11
N THR A 130 -9.02 6.05 -1.38
CA THR A 130 -9.88 7.00 -2.11
C THR A 130 -11.29 6.43 -2.31
N LYS A 131 -11.41 5.13 -2.57
CA LYS A 131 -12.71 4.48 -2.79
C LYS A 131 -13.54 4.38 -1.50
N PHE A 132 -12.93 4.03 -0.37
CA PHE A 132 -13.67 3.71 0.85
C PHE A 132 -13.71 4.85 1.87
N SER A 133 -12.62 5.61 2.00
CA SER A 133 -12.51 6.72 2.96
C SER A 133 -12.69 8.08 2.32
N GLY A 134 -12.63 8.18 0.98
CA GLY A 134 -12.59 9.45 0.25
C GLY A 134 -11.19 10.05 0.16
N LYS A 135 -10.95 10.88 -0.86
CA LYS A 135 -9.63 11.48 -1.16
C LYS A 135 -9.13 12.42 -0.04
N ASP A 136 -10.06 12.99 0.73
CA ASP A 136 -9.78 14.14 1.60
C ASP A 136 -9.54 13.75 3.06
N THR A 137 -9.65 12.46 3.38
CA THR A 137 -9.68 11.96 4.76
C THR A 137 -8.38 11.30 5.22
N PHE A 138 -7.38 11.22 4.35
CA PHE A 138 -6.11 10.60 4.65
C PHE A 138 -4.92 11.34 4.03
N HIS A 139 -3.75 11.08 4.59
CA HIS A 139 -2.46 11.45 4.03
C HIS A 139 -1.57 10.20 4.04
N LEU A 140 -1.20 9.72 2.86
CA LEU A 140 -0.28 8.63 2.65
C LEU A 140 1.11 9.20 2.33
N ARG A 141 2.13 8.69 3.01
CA ARG A 141 3.53 9.01 2.80
C ARG A 141 4.34 7.74 2.56
N VAL A 142 5.07 7.69 1.46
CA VAL A 142 6.14 6.73 1.24
C VAL A 142 7.39 7.24 1.95
N ARG A 143 7.90 6.49 2.92
CA ARG A 143 9.03 6.91 3.77
C ARG A 143 10.39 6.52 3.18
N VAL A 144 10.41 5.52 2.31
CA VAL A 144 11.64 5.03 1.68
C VAL A 144 11.84 5.65 0.31
N HIS A 145 13.09 5.99 0.00
CA HIS A 145 13.49 6.59 -1.27
C HIS A 145 14.47 5.66 -2.02
N PRO A 146 14.29 5.44 -3.33
CA PRO A 146 15.14 4.57 -4.12
C PRO A 146 16.41 5.28 -4.59
N PHE A 147 17.41 5.38 -3.71
CA PHE A 147 18.68 6.01 -4.05
C PHE A 147 19.70 5.04 -4.65
N HIS A 148 19.56 3.73 -4.43
CA HIS A 148 20.52 2.76 -4.89
C HIS A 148 20.25 2.36 -6.34
N VAL A 149 21.25 2.48 -7.19
CA VAL A 149 21.19 2.13 -8.62
C VAL A 149 21.55 0.66 -8.83
N LEU A 150 20.66 -0.04 -9.52
CA LEU A 150 20.84 -1.41 -9.99
C LEU A 150 21.55 -1.40 -11.34
N ARG A 151 22.50 -2.33 -11.50
CA ARG A 151 23.28 -2.49 -12.72
C ARG A 151 22.98 -3.81 -13.40
N ILE A 152 23.02 -3.80 -14.72
CA ILE A 152 22.84 -4.97 -15.57
C ILE A 152 23.99 -5.05 -16.58
N ASN A 153 24.70 -6.17 -16.59
CA ASN A 153 25.48 -6.56 -17.77
C ASN A 153 24.49 -7.23 -18.74
N LYS A 154 24.12 -6.52 -19.82
CA LYS A 154 23.12 -7.00 -20.78
C LYS A 154 23.79 -7.99 -21.71
N MET A 155 23.30 -9.22 -21.73
CA MET A 155 23.69 -10.23 -22.72
C MET A 155 22.75 -10.16 -23.91
N LEU A 156 23.29 -10.27 -25.12
CA LEU A 156 22.50 -10.40 -26.33
C LEU A 156 21.90 -11.81 -26.37
N SER A 157 20.60 -11.87 -26.68
CA SER A 157 19.88 -13.13 -26.86
C SER A 157 19.50 -13.23 -28.33
N CYS A 158 20.49 -13.47 -29.18
CA CYS A 158 20.31 -13.77 -30.59
C CYS A 158 21.23 -14.94 -30.99
N ALA A 159 20.88 -15.66 -32.05
CA ALA A 159 21.75 -16.70 -32.59
C ALA A 159 23.08 -16.07 -33.04
N GLY A 160 24.21 -16.69 -32.69
CA GLY A 160 25.53 -16.12 -32.96
C GLY A 160 25.95 -14.95 -32.06
N ALA A 161 25.22 -14.67 -30.97
CA ALA A 161 25.56 -13.58 -30.02
C ALA A 161 26.98 -13.66 -29.45
N ASP A 162 27.54 -14.87 -29.33
CA ASP A 162 28.92 -15.09 -28.86
C ASP A 162 29.96 -14.35 -29.71
N ARG A 163 29.71 -14.19 -31.01
CA ARG A 163 30.62 -13.47 -31.93
C ARG A 163 30.51 -11.95 -31.79
N LEU A 164 29.37 -11.45 -31.31
CA LEU A 164 29.03 -10.03 -31.26
C LEU A 164 29.20 -9.41 -29.86
N GLN A 165 29.32 -10.25 -28.83
CA GLN A 165 29.42 -9.80 -27.46
C GLN A 165 30.68 -10.31 -26.78
N THR A 166 31.29 -9.47 -25.95
CA THR A 166 32.47 -9.80 -25.14
C THR A 166 32.19 -10.73 -23.94
N GLY A 167 30.98 -11.29 -23.84
CA GLY A 167 30.54 -12.12 -22.72
C GLY A 167 30.78 -11.44 -21.35
N MET A 168 31.66 -12.04 -20.54
CA MET A 168 32.00 -11.56 -19.19
C MET A 168 33.26 -10.69 -19.13
N ARG A 169 33.95 -10.45 -20.26
CA ARG A 169 35.09 -9.52 -20.32
C ARG A 169 34.56 -8.09 -20.11
N GLY A 170 35.08 -7.39 -19.10
CA GLY A 170 34.63 -6.04 -18.75
C GLY A 170 33.22 -5.98 -18.17
N ALA A 171 32.80 -6.96 -17.36
CA ALA A 171 31.43 -7.16 -16.86
C ALA A 171 30.90 -6.10 -15.85
N PHE A 172 31.30 -4.83 -15.98
CA PHE A 172 30.70 -3.75 -15.23
C PHE A 172 29.38 -3.31 -15.86
N GLY A 173 28.27 -3.70 -15.24
CA GLY A 173 26.94 -3.45 -15.79
C GLY A 173 26.57 -1.97 -15.93
N LYS A 174 25.73 -1.65 -16.91
CA LYS A 174 25.13 -0.32 -17.10
C LYS A 174 23.98 -0.11 -16.09
N PRO A 175 23.70 1.12 -15.64
CA PRO A 175 22.58 1.40 -14.74
C PRO A 175 21.24 1.13 -15.45
N GLN A 176 20.32 0.41 -14.79
CA GLN A 176 19.03 -0.01 -15.39
C GLN A 176 17.81 0.42 -14.59
N GLY A 177 17.95 0.57 -13.27
CA GLY A 177 16.84 0.94 -12.40
C GLY A 177 17.33 1.36 -11.03
N THR A 178 16.42 1.83 -10.20
CA THR A 178 16.70 2.28 -8.83
C THR A 178 15.90 1.46 -7.82
N CYS A 179 16.47 1.32 -6.62
CA CYS A 179 15.89 0.58 -5.51
C CYS A 179 16.18 1.29 -4.19
N ALA A 180 15.29 1.10 -3.23
CA ALA A 180 15.46 1.50 -1.85
C ALA A 180 16.06 0.31 -1.08
N ARG A 181 17.15 0.56 -0.36
CA ARG A 181 17.72 -0.40 0.58
C ARG A 181 16.97 -0.29 1.88
N VAL A 182 16.37 -1.39 2.33
CA VAL A 182 15.51 -1.40 3.51
C VAL A 182 16.14 -2.29 4.59
N ALA A 183 16.12 -1.81 5.83
CA ALA A 183 16.52 -2.56 7.01
C ALA A 183 15.32 -3.21 7.71
N ILE A 184 15.60 -4.19 8.57
CA ILE A 184 14.57 -4.82 9.41
C ILE A 184 14.01 -3.75 10.36
N GLY A 185 12.69 -3.68 10.47
CA GLY A 185 12.00 -2.69 11.31
C GLY A 185 11.86 -1.30 10.66
N GLN A 186 12.37 -1.11 9.43
CA GLN A 186 12.23 0.17 8.74
C GLN A 186 10.83 0.34 8.15
N VAL A 187 10.24 1.51 8.37
CA VAL A 187 8.91 1.87 7.85
C VAL A 187 9.00 2.15 6.34
N LEU A 188 8.17 1.45 5.56
CA LEU A 188 8.03 1.61 4.11
C LEU A 188 7.00 2.68 3.76
N LEU A 189 5.77 2.48 4.23
CA LEU A 189 4.62 3.36 4.01
C LEU A 189 4.03 3.79 5.34
N SER A 190 3.49 4.99 5.40
CA SER A 190 2.78 5.52 6.54
C SER A 190 1.49 6.18 6.07
N VAL A 191 0.37 5.83 6.68
CA VAL A 191 -0.92 6.49 6.44
C VAL A 191 -1.33 7.15 7.75
N ARG A 192 -1.69 8.43 7.68
CA ARG A 192 -2.44 9.09 8.75
C ARG A 192 -3.86 9.39 8.29
N CYS A 193 -4.83 9.22 9.17
CA CYS A 193 -6.24 9.50 8.90
C CYS A 193 -6.99 9.86 10.17
N LYS A 194 -8.30 10.09 10.05
CA LYS A 194 -9.21 10.17 11.20
C LYS A 194 -9.43 8.78 11.80
N ASP A 195 -9.76 8.72 13.09
CA ASP A 195 -9.92 7.45 13.82
C ASP A 195 -11.03 6.55 13.24
N GLY A 196 -12.12 7.14 12.73
CA GLY A 196 -13.20 6.40 12.07
C GLY A 196 -12.75 5.61 10.84
N ASN A 197 -11.67 6.02 10.17
CA ASN A 197 -11.14 5.35 8.97
C ASN A 197 -9.98 4.38 9.28
N SER A 198 -9.78 4.03 10.56
CA SER A 198 -8.68 3.19 11.00
C SER A 198 -8.67 1.79 10.36
N HIS A 199 -9.83 1.14 10.26
CA HIS A 199 -9.97 -0.17 9.62
C HIS A 199 -9.59 -0.13 8.13
N HIS A 200 -10.05 0.90 7.41
CA HIS A 200 -9.73 1.08 6.00
C HIS A 200 -8.23 1.33 5.77
N ALA A 201 -7.57 2.08 6.66
CA ALA A 201 -6.12 2.30 6.58
C ALA A 201 -5.32 0.99 6.73
N GLN A 202 -5.74 0.10 7.63
CA GLN A 202 -5.09 -1.21 7.81
C GLN A 202 -5.28 -2.11 6.59
N GLU A 203 -6.50 -2.18 6.05
CA GLU A 203 -6.80 -2.95 4.85
C GLU A 203 -6.06 -2.42 3.60
N ALA A 204 -5.94 -1.09 3.47
CA ALA A 204 -5.16 -0.47 2.40
C ALA A 204 -3.68 -0.90 2.45
N LEU A 205 -3.10 -0.92 3.65
CA LEU A 205 -1.72 -1.36 3.86
C LEU A 205 -1.54 -2.87 3.69
N ARG A 206 -2.56 -3.68 3.95
CA ARG A 206 -2.56 -5.12 3.63
C ARG A 206 -2.50 -5.33 2.12
N ARG A 207 -3.24 -4.56 1.33
CA ARG A 207 -3.17 -4.61 -0.15
C ARG A 207 -1.82 -4.13 -0.68
N ALA A 208 -1.26 -3.09 -0.06
CA ALA A 208 0.06 -2.57 -0.36
C ALA A 208 1.17 -3.61 -0.08
N LYS A 209 1.08 -4.34 1.03
CA LYS A 209 2.02 -5.40 1.42
C LYS A 209 2.26 -6.43 0.31
N PHE A 210 1.22 -6.84 -0.42
CA PHE A 210 1.38 -7.81 -1.53
C PHE A 210 2.20 -7.31 -2.73
N LYS A 211 2.51 -6.00 -2.79
CA LYS A 211 3.37 -5.44 -3.83
C LYS A 211 4.85 -5.44 -3.44
N PHE A 212 5.16 -5.70 -2.17
CA PHE A 212 6.53 -5.81 -1.69
C PHE A 212 7.00 -7.27 -1.73
N PRO A 213 8.30 -7.51 -1.97
CA PRO A 213 8.92 -8.81 -1.72
C PRO A 213 8.96 -9.09 -0.21
N GLY A 214 9.15 -10.34 0.21
CA GLY A 214 9.40 -10.66 1.62
C GLY A 214 8.21 -10.50 2.57
N ARG A 215 8.52 -10.41 3.87
CA ARG A 215 7.53 -10.29 4.95
C ARG A 215 7.43 -8.85 5.46
N GLN A 216 6.24 -8.27 5.38
CA GLN A 216 5.92 -6.99 6.01
C GLN A 216 4.94 -7.17 7.17
N LYS A 217 5.03 -6.26 8.13
CA LYS A 217 4.12 -6.17 9.28
C LYS A 217 3.40 -4.82 9.25
N ILE A 218 2.10 -4.85 9.53
CA ILE A 218 1.30 -3.63 9.69
C ILE A 218 1.30 -3.32 11.19
N ILE A 219 1.62 -2.08 11.53
CA ILE A 219 1.74 -1.63 12.92
C ILE A 219 0.91 -0.37 13.08
N VAL A 220 -0.03 -0.39 14.03
CA VAL A 220 -0.75 0.82 14.45
C VAL A 220 0.17 1.61 15.38
N SER A 221 0.38 2.88 15.04
CA SER A 221 1.25 3.76 15.82
C SER A 221 0.51 4.29 17.04
N ARG A 222 1.23 4.41 18.16
CA ARG A 222 0.74 5.12 19.36
C ARG A 222 0.95 6.65 19.26
N LYS A 223 1.61 7.09 18.18
CA LYS A 223 1.97 8.49 17.95
C LYS A 223 0.82 9.27 17.31
N TRP A 224 0.83 10.58 17.51
CA TRP A 224 -0.11 11.48 16.87
C TRP A 224 0.26 11.69 15.40
N GLY A 225 -0.46 11.06 14.48
CA GLY A 225 -0.24 11.19 13.03
C GLY A 225 1.22 10.89 12.64
N PHE A 226 1.86 11.83 11.95
CA PHE A 226 3.28 11.72 11.53
C PHE A 226 4.26 12.37 12.52
N THR A 227 3.79 12.84 13.66
CA THR A 227 4.65 13.45 14.68
C THR A 227 5.47 12.39 15.41
N LYS A 228 6.47 12.87 16.16
CA LYS A 228 7.28 12.01 17.03
C LYS A 228 6.62 11.71 18.39
N TYR A 229 5.57 12.43 18.75
CA TYR A 229 4.96 12.43 20.09
C TYR A 229 3.86 11.39 20.22
N ASN A 230 3.69 10.82 21.42
CA ASN A 230 2.57 9.94 21.72
C ASN A 230 1.25 10.73 21.76
N ARG A 231 0.14 10.03 21.53
CA ARG A 231 -1.19 10.63 21.49
C ARG A 231 -1.58 11.31 22.82
N THR A 232 -1.26 10.68 23.96
CA THR A 232 -1.52 11.23 25.30
C THR A 232 -0.73 12.50 25.56
N ASP A 233 0.57 12.46 25.27
CA ASP A 233 1.50 13.56 25.54
C ASP A 233 1.20 14.76 24.62
N TYR A 234 0.82 14.48 23.37
CA TYR A 234 0.41 15.50 22.42
C TYR A 234 -0.81 16.29 22.93
N LEU A 235 -1.84 15.60 23.44
CA LEU A 235 -3.03 16.26 23.98
C LEU A 235 -2.69 17.10 25.23
N LYS A 236 -1.85 16.59 26.13
CA LYS A 236 -1.39 17.32 27.32
C LYS A 236 -0.62 18.59 26.95
N TRP A 237 0.38 18.50 26.09
CA TRP A 237 1.17 19.67 25.69
C TRP A 237 0.38 20.64 24.82
N LYS A 238 -0.66 20.15 24.13
CA LYS A 238 -1.61 21.01 23.41
C LYS A 238 -2.47 21.82 24.39
N SER A 239 -2.99 21.21 25.47
CA SER A 239 -3.70 21.95 26.52
C SER A 239 -2.80 22.94 27.26
N GLU A 240 -1.51 22.62 27.42
CA GLU A 240 -0.50 23.53 27.98
C GLU A 240 -0.05 24.63 27.00
N ASN A 241 -0.59 24.67 25.77
CA ASN A 241 -0.18 25.59 24.69
C ASN A 241 1.33 25.55 24.36
N ARG A 242 1.97 24.40 24.56
CA ARG A 242 3.40 24.18 24.28
C ARG A 242 3.66 23.61 22.89
N ILE A 243 2.63 23.20 22.17
CA ILE A 243 2.75 22.68 20.81
C ILE A 243 2.40 23.78 19.81
N VAL A 244 3.33 24.05 18.90
CA VAL A 244 3.12 24.90 17.73
C VAL A 244 2.96 24.01 16.51
N SER A 245 1.92 24.26 15.71
CA SER A 245 1.70 23.55 14.46
C SER A 245 2.72 24.01 13.40
N ASP A 246 3.36 23.05 12.74
CA ASP A 246 4.36 23.27 11.69
C ASP A 246 3.90 22.53 10.42
N GLY A 247 2.69 22.87 9.97
CA GLY A 247 1.99 22.18 8.90
C GLY A 247 1.63 20.74 9.26
N VAL A 248 2.29 19.77 8.60
CA VAL A 248 2.06 18.32 8.83
C VAL A 248 2.63 17.85 10.16
N ASN A 249 3.70 18.51 10.62
CA ASN A 249 4.40 18.17 11.86
C ASN A 249 4.05 19.19 12.95
N ALA A 250 4.59 18.96 14.14
CA ALA A 250 4.42 19.85 15.29
C ALA A 250 5.77 20.09 15.97
N LYS A 251 6.02 21.34 16.36
CA LYS A 251 7.17 21.77 17.15
C LYS A 251 6.76 21.86 18.61
N LEU A 252 7.55 21.24 19.49
CA LEU A 252 7.36 21.37 20.93
C LEU A 252 8.23 22.53 21.41
N LEU A 253 7.61 23.48 22.11
CA LEU A 253 8.29 24.57 22.77
C LEU A 253 8.97 24.04 24.03
N GLY A 254 10.29 23.91 23.95
CA GLY A 254 11.15 23.53 25.06
C GLY A 254 11.58 24.74 25.88
N CYS A 255 12.40 24.49 26.90
CA CYS A 255 13.06 25.50 27.72
C CYS A 255 14.44 25.91 27.18
N HIS A 256 14.80 25.52 25.96
CA HIS A 256 16.08 25.79 25.33
C HIS A 256 15.92 26.79 24.17
N GLY A 257 16.72 27.85 24.17
CA GLY A 257 16.65 28.97 23.22
C GLY A 257 17.00 30.30 23.89
N PRO A 258 17.23 31.38 23.12
CA PRO A 258 17.55 32.70 23.67
C PRO A 258 16.54 33.16 24.73
N LEU A 259 17.01 33.74 25.83
CA LEU A 259 16.15 34.24 26.90
C LEU A 259 15.46 35.56 26.52
N ALA A 260 16.04 36.31 25.56
CA ALA A 260 15.50 37.58 25.09
C ALA A 260 14.05 37.47 24.57
N ASP A 261 13.70 36.34 23.95
CA ASP A 261 12.37 36.11 23.35
C ASP A 261 11.33 35.62 24.36
N ARG A 262 11.71 35.46 25.65
CA ARG A 262 10.83 34.90 26.68
C ARG A 262 10.24 36.02 27.54
N LYS A 263 8.94 35.95 27.78
CA LYS A 263 8.28 36.86 28.72
C LYS A 263 8.74 36.55 30.16
N PRO A 264 9.03 37.56 30.99
CA PRO A 264 9.34 37.36 32.40
C PRO A 264 8.27 36.51 33.09
N GLY A 265 8.69 35.54 33.91
CA GLY A 265 7.79 34.61 34.62
C GLY A 265 7.18 33.49 33.76
N ARG A 266 7.51 33.38 32.47
CA ARG A 266 7.13 32.23 31.63
C ARG A 266 8.36 31.49 31.12
N ALA A 267 8.45 30.21 31.47
CA ALA A 267 9.53 29.33 31.00
C ALA A 267 9.47 29.03 29.49
N PHE A 268 8.29 29.17 28.88
CA PHE A 268 8.02 28.83 27.49
C PHE A 268 7.64 30.06 26.65
N ILE A 269 8.05 30.06 25.38
CA ILE A 269 7.71 31.09 24.40
C ILE A 269 6.18 31.10 24.21
N SER A 270 5.54 32.26 24.29
CA SER A 270 4.09 32.38 24.10
C SER A 270 3.78 32.58 22.62
N GLY A 271 3.69 31.49 21.85
CA GLY A 271 3.21 31.51 20.47
C GLY A 271 4.30 31.72 19.40
N PRO A 272 3.92 31.64 18.11
CA PRO A 272 4.87 31.62 17.01
C PRO A 272 5.50 33.00 16.86
N VAL A 273 6.83 33.07 16.99
CA VAL A 273 7.60 34.22 16.49
C VAL A 273 7.41 34.22 14.98
N GLN A 274 6.65 35.18 14.46
CA GLN A 274 6.57 35.43 13.02
C GLN A 274 7.96 35.80 12.52
N GLY A 275 8.53 34.92 11.70
CA GLY A 275 9.72 35.18 10.89
C GLY A 275 9.39 34.84 9.45
#